data_AF-A0A368FBL2-F1
#
_entry.id   AF-A0A368FBL2-F1
#
_cell.length_a   1.000
_cell.length_b   1.000
_cell.length_c   1.000
_cell.angle_alpha   90.00
_cell.angle_beta   90.00
_cell.angle_gamma   90.00
#
_symmetry.space_group_name_H-M   'P 1'
#
loop_
_entity.id
_entity.type
_entity.pdbx_description
1 polymer ?
#
loop_
_entity_poly.entity_id
_entity_poly.type
_entity_poly.pdbx_seq_one_letter_code
_entity_poly.pdbx_strand_id
1 'polypeptide(L)' 'LLQGFYGDGYACHDIDECSFDSSAREQLGGCSSGSTCINEPGSFRCECLPNHQRIDSRNCVELLRV' A
#
# COMPACT_ATOMS: atom_id res chain seq x y z
N LEU A 1 13.39 -7.75 12.72
CA LEU A 1 12.47 -7.54 11.58
C LEU A 1 12.56 -6.06 11.22
N LEU A 2 13.24 -5.74 10.12
CA LEU A 2 13.12 -4.40 9.53
C LEU A 2 11.68 -4.32 9.01
N GLN A 3 10.90 -3.33 9.43
CA GLN A 3 9.57 -3.11 8.84
C GLN A 3 9.76 -2.91 7.32
N GLY A 4 9.24 -3.84 6.52
CA GLY A 4 9.39 -3.86 5.05
C GLY A 4 10.37 -4.89 4.49
N PHE A 5 11.20 -5.55 5.33
CA PHE A 5 12.10 -6.60 4.86
C PHE A 5 12.15 -7.80 5.80
N TYR A 6 12.25 -8.99 5.23
CA TYR A 6 12.65 -10.21 5.94
C TYR A 6 14.01 -10.68 5.45
N GLY A 7 14.73 -11.42 6.28
CA GLY A 7 16.05 -11.93 5.92
C GLY A 7 16.34 -13.24 6.60
N ASP A 8 17.19 -14.03 5.96
CA ASP A 8 17.70 -15.31 6.45
C ASP A 8 19.09 -15.18 7.11
N GLY A 9 19.62 -13.96 7.21
CA GLY A 9 20.95 -13.65 7.71
C GLY A 9 22.02 -13.49 6.64
N TYR A 10 21.72 -13.84 5.38
CA TYR A 10 22.61 -13.69 4.22
C TYR A 10 22.05 -12.77 3.16
N ALA A 11 20.72 -12.81 2.98
CA ALA A 11 19.98 -11.98 2.06
C ALA A 11 18.89 -11.18 2.77
N CYS A 12 18.60 -10.00 2.21
CA CYS A 12 17.48 -9.16 2.59
C CYS A 12 16.46 -9.24 1.46
N HIS A 13 15.27 -9.71 1.77
CA HIS A 13 14.16 -9.84 0.85
C HIS A 13 13.09 -8.84 1.21
N ASP A 14 12.67 -8.09 0.20
CA ASP A 14 11.58 -7.14 0.31
C ASP A 14 10.27 -7.87 0.62
N ILE A 15 9.47 -7.31 1.53
CA ILE A 15 8.11 -7.78 1.78
C ILE A 15 7.20 -7.08 0.78
N ASP A 16 6.61 -7.81 -0.16
CA ASP A 16 5.64 -7.21 -1.07
C ASP A 16 4.30 -7.02 -0.35
N GLU A 17 4.09 -5.85 0.26
CA GLU A 17 2.82 -5.54 0.92
C GLU A 17 1.65 -5.33 -0.05
N CYS A 18 1.92 -5.19 -1.35
CA CYS A 18 0.88 -5.09 -2.37
C CYS A 18 0.36 -6.46 -2.82
N SER A 19 1.05 -7.55 -2.50
CA SER A 19 0.66 -8.94 -2.81
C SER A 19 -0.50 -9.46 -1.95
N PHE A 20 -0.81 -8.80 -0.84
CA PHE A 20 -1.99 -9.08 -0.03
C PHE A 20 -3.28 -8.69 -0.76
N ASP A 21 -4.39 -9.36 -0.46
CA ASP A 21 -5.68 -8.93 -0.95
C ASP A 21 -6.01 -7.52 -0.46
N SER A 22 -6.86 -6.79 -1.20
CA SER A 22 -7.16 -5.39 -0.92
C SER A 22 -7.76 -5.14 0.47
N SER A 23 -8.54 -6.08 1.01
CA SER A 23 -9.16 -5.96 2.33
C SER A 23 -8.18 -6.25 3.48
N ALA A 24 -7.33 -7.26 3.32
CA ALA A 24 -6.26 -7.58 4.25
C ALA A 24 -5.21 -6.46 4.27
N ARG A 25 -4.85 -5.93 3.10
CA ARG A 25 -3.95 -4.79 2.97
C ARG A 25 -4.48 -3.58 3.73
N GLU A 26 -5.75 -3.23 3.58
CA GLU A 26 -6.37 -2.10 4.30
C GLU A 26 -6.37 -2.32 5.83
N GLN A 27 -6.70 -3.53 6.31
CA GLN A 27 -6.66 -3.88 7.73
C GLN A 27 -5.26 -3.85 8.35
N LEU A 28 -4.23 -4.17 7.58
CA LEU A 28 -2.83 -4.12 8.00
C LEU A 28 -2.22 -2.70 7.91
N GLY A 29 -3.06 -1.69 7.67
CA GLY A 29 -2.64 -0.31 7.53
C GLY A 29 -2.01 0.01 6.17
N GLY A 30 -2.32 -0.76 5.14
CA GLY A 30 -1.89 -0.53 3.76
C GLY A 30 -2.76 0.49 3.02
N CYS A 31 -2.85 0.35 1.69
CA CYS A 31 -3.61 1.27 0.84
C CYS A 31 -5.12 1.03 0.90
N SER A 32 -5.90 2.11 0.98
CA SER A 32 -7.36 2.11 0.88
C SER A 32 -7.88 1.59 -0.47
N SER A 33 -9.13 1.12 -0.50
CA SER A 33 -9.80 0.58 -1.70
C SER A 33 -9.86 1.52 -2.91
N GLY A 34 -9.79 2.84 -2.69
CA GLY A 34 -9.75 3.87 -3.75
C GLY A 34 -8.38 4.11 -4.40
N SER A 35 -7.45 3.17 -4.27
CA SER A 35 -6.06 3.34 -4.71
C SER A 35 -5.40 2.06 -5.23
N THR A 36 -4.41 2.25 -6.09
CA THR A 36 -3.46 1.23 -6.52
C THR A 36 -2.26 1.23 -5.58
N CYS A 37 -1.88 0.05 -5.07
CA CYS A 37 -0.65 -0.12 -4.31
C CYS A 37 0.51 -0.37 -5.26
N ILE A 38 1.64 0.27 -5.00
CA ILE A 38 2.88 0.10 -5.75
C ILE A 38 3.96 -0.28 -4.76
N ASN A 39 4.52 -1.48 -4.94
CA ASN A 39 5.56 -2.01 -4.09
C ASN A 39 6.88 -1.27 -4.34
N GLU A 40 7.61 -0.94 -3.28
CA GLU A 40 8.91 -0.27 -3.32
C GLU A 40 9.88 -0.98 -2.36
N PRO A 41 11.19 -1.01 -2.62
CA PRO A 41 12.10 -1.65 -1.68
C PRO A 41 12.00 -1.06 -0.26
N GLY A 42 11.53 -1.88 0.68
CA GLY A 42 11.31 -1.56 2.08
C GLY A 42 10.01 -0.86 2.40
N SER A 43 9.12 -0.67 1.42
CA SER A 43 7.87 0.05 1.62
C SER A 43 6.86 -0.17 0.48
N PHE A 44 5.80 0.63 0.52
CA PHE A 44 4.84 0.72 -0.56
C PHE A 44 4.32 2.15 -0.64
N ARG A 45 3.84 2.55 -1.82
CA ARG A 45 3.09 3.79 -2.00
C ARG A 45 1.70 3.52 -2.54
N CYS A 46 0.76 4.36 -2.14
CA CYS A 46 -0.63 4.30 -2.61
C CYS A 46 -0.87 5.41 -3.63
N GLU A 47 -1.31 5.04 -4.82
CA GLU A 47 -1.66 5.97 -5.89
C GLU A 47 -3.18 5.98 -6.08
N CYS A 48 -3.82 7.13 -5.88
CA CYS A 48 -5.27 7.22 -5.97
C CYS A 48 -5.75 6.92 -7.40
N LEU A 49 -6.84 6.18 -7.51
CA LEU A 49 -7.49 5.91 -8.78
C LEU A 49 -8.05 7.22 -9.40
N PRO A 50 -8.34 7.24 -10.71
CA PRO A 50 -9.06 8.36 -11.32
C PRO A 50 -10.37 8.67 -10.57
N ASN A 51 -10.70 9.96 -10.46
CA ASN A 51 -11.82 10.48 -9.66
C ASN A 51 -11.72 10.23 -8.15
N HIS A 52 -10.56 9.82 -7.61
CA HIS A 52 -10.31 9.79 -6.17
C HIS A 52 -9.35 10.91 -5.76
N GLN A 53 -9.59 11.50 -4.60
CA GLN A 53 -8.74 12.52 -4.01
C GLN A 53 -7.96 11.96 -2.82
N ARG A 54 -6.66 12.24 -2.80
CA ARG A 54 -5.77 11.86 -1.70
C ARG A 54 -6.09 12.69 -0.46
N ILE A 55 -6.44 12.01 0.64
CA ILE A 55 -6.66 12.63 1.95
C ILE A 55 -5.40 12.52 2.80
N ASP A 56 -4.71 11.38 2.75
CA ASP A 56 -3.40 11.18 3.36
C ASP A 56 -2.53 10.20 2.52
N SER A 57 -1.41 9.73 3.05
CA SER A 57 -0.48 8.84 2.32
C SER A 57 -1.07 7.49 1.92
N ARG A 58 -2.21 7.08 2.50
CA ARG A 58 -2.83 5.76 2.31
C ARG A 58 -4.31 5.81 1.93
N ASN A 59 -4.99 6.91 2.24
CA ASN A 59 -6.42 7.10 2.06
C ASN A 59 -6.76 7.97 0.84
N CYS A 60 -7.58 7.39 -0.05
CA CYS A 60 -8.14 8.04 -1.23
C CYS A 60 -9.66 7.95 -1.15
N VAL A 61 -10.34 9.09 -1.23
CA VAL A 61 -11.82 9.14 -1.22
C VAL A 61 -12.32 9.45 -2.61
N GLU A 62 -13.42 8.83 -3.01
CA GLU A 62 -14.07 9.15 -4.27
C GLU A 62 -14.57 10.61 -4.22
N LEU A 63 -14.20 11.39 -5.22
CA LEU A 63 -14.82 12.68 -5.46
C LEU A 63 -16.23 12.38 -5.96
N LEU A 64 -17.22 12.46 -5.05
CA LEU A 64 -18.62 12.46 -5.45
C LEU A 64 -18.78 13.54 -6.51
N ARG A 65 -19.03 13.12 -7.76
CA ARG A 65 -19.42 14.03 -8.84
C ARG A 65 -20.73 14.68 -8.39
N VAL A 66 -20.66 15.92 -7.91
CA VAL A 66 -21.81 16.81 -7.79
C VAL A 66 -22.37 17.05 -9.19
#